data_AF-A0A9Q4E4I4-F1
#
_entry.id   AF-A0A9Q4E4I4-F1
#
_cell.length_a   1.000
_cell.length_b   1.000
_cell.length_c   1.000
_cell.angle_alpha   90.00
_cell.angle_beta   90.00
_cell.angle_gamma   90.00
#
_symmetry.space_group_name_H-M   'P 1'
#
loop_
_entity.id
_entity.type
_entity.pdbx_description
1 polymer ?
#
loop_
_entity_poly.entity_id
_entity_poly.type
_entity_poly.pdbx_seq_one_letter_code
_entity_poly.pdbx_strand_id
1 'polypeptide(L)'
;MKFTINFSANLTAFLLSVFLSVWMTPFIVKTLGVEAFGFVHLTQNVINYFSIITVALSSVVVRFFSVAAHRGERDKANAYISNYLAASVLISMLLLLPLAGSAFFIDRVMNVPPALLADVRLSILIGSLLFILTFLMAGFGAAPFYANRLYITSSIQAVQMLIRVLSVLFLFACFAPKIWQIQLAALAGAVIASVLSFYFFKKLIPWFSFRMKDLSFRISRELFQAGAWSSVNQIGVLLFLQIDLLTANLVLGASASGKYAAIIQFPLLLRSLAGTVASLFAPLITSYYSKGDMDGLVNYANKAVRLNGLLLALPAALLGGLAGPFLTIWLGPSFSSIAPLLYIHAGYLVVSLAFMPLFYIWTAFNKQKTPAIVTLLLGAVNVVLAVTLSGPAHLGLYGITLAGAVSLILKNAIFTPLYVSRITGYKKHVFFKGIIGPLSAAVFAWAVCEAIQFVVKIDGWASLIAAGMTVSCCYAVFAFMLVCTKEERQLVLKRFRKTKGAVNL
;
A
#
# COMPACT_ATOMS: atom_id res chain seq x y z
N MET A 1 -19.32 -10.38 -16.00
CA MET A 1 -19.23 -8.95 -16.41
C MET A 1 -18.83 -8.02 -15.26
N LYS A 2 -19.54 -8.00 -14.12
CA LYS A 2 -19.23 -7.10 -12.97
C LYS A 2 -17.80 -7.25 -12.39
N PHE A 3 -17.32 -8.48 -12.23
CA PHE A 3 -15.96 -8.74 -11.74
C PHE A 3 -14.88 -8.14 -12.66
N THR A 4 -15.00 -8.36 -13.97
CA THR A 4 -14.05 -7.83 -14.96
C THR A 4 -14.02 -6.30 -14.96
N ILE A 5 -15.19 -5.65 -14.89
CA ILE A 5 -15.30 -4.18 -14.84
C ILE A 5 -14.69 -3.63 -13.54
N ASN A 6 -14.99 -4.25 -12.39
CA ASN A 6 -14.42 -3.85 -11.12
C ASN A 6 -12.89 -4.01 -11.14
N PHE A 7 -12.39 -5.12 -11.67
CA PHE A 7 -10.96 -5.36 -11.76
C PHE A 7 -10.27 -4.37 -12.70
N SER A 8 -10.81 -4.17 -13.92
CA SER A 8 -10.22 -3.23 -14.88
C SER A 8 -10.24 -1.80 -14.36
N ALA A 9 -11.32 -1.36 -13.72
CA ALA A 9 -11.41 -0.02 -13.12
C ALA A 9 -10.40 0.17 -11.98
N ASN A 10 -10.24 -0.81 -11.09
CA ASN A 10 -9.24 -0.76 -10.03
C ASN A 10 -7.82 -0.72 -10.59
N LEU A 11 -7.53 -1.55 -11.59
CA LEU A 11 -6.22 -1.60 -12.22
C LEU A 11 -5.89 -0.28 -12.94
N THR A 12 -6.84 0.27 -13.70
CA THR A 12 -6.66 1.57 -14.38
C THR A 12 -6.46 2.70 -13.37
N ALA A 13 -7.25 2.75 -12.29
CA ALA A 13 -7.08 3.77 -11.25
C ALA A 13 -5.72 3.63 -10.54
N PHE A 14 -5.27 2.41 -10.27
CA PHE A 14 -3.95 2.14 -9.71
C PHE A 14 -2.84 2.62 -10.64
N LEU A 15 -2.88 2.26 -11.93
CA LEU A 15 -1.88 2.68 -12.92
C LEU A 15 -1.86 4.21 -13.10
N LEU A 16 -3.02 4.85 -13.11
CA LEU A 16 -3.11 6.31 -13.15
C LEU A 16 -2.46 6.93 -11.89
N SER A 17 -2.73 6.37 -10.71
CA SER A 17 -2.12 6.82 -9.46
C SER A 17 -0.60 6.66 -9.47
N VAL A 18 -0.08 5.52 -9.96
CA VAL A 18 1.35 5.27 -10.14
C VAL A 18 1.96 6.32 -11.07
N PHE A 19 1.38 6.51 -12.26
CA PHE A 19 1.86 7.46 -13.25
C PHE A 19 1.92 8.87 -12.67
N LEU A 20 0.82 9.35 -12.10
CA LEU A 20 0.74 10.69 -11.52
C LEU A 20 1.70 10.85 -10.34
N SER A 21 1.86 9.85 -9.48
CA SER A 21 2.80 9.91 -8.35
C SER A 21 4.24 10.02 -8.83
N VAL A 22 4.67 9.13 -9.73
CA VAL A 22 6.04 9.09 -10.26
C VAL A 22 6.35 10.33 -11.10
N TRP A 23 5.37 10.88 -11.82
CA TRP A 23 5.52 12.12 -12.59
C TRP A 23 5.58 13.36 -11.70
N MET A 24 4.80 13.40 -10.62
CA MET A 24 4.79 14.53 -9.68
C MET A 24 6.09 14.64 -8.87
N THR A 25 6.75 13.53 -8.52
CA THR A 25 7.97 13.56 -7.70
C THR A 25 9.07 14.48 -8.26
N PRO A 26 9.54 14.34 -9.52
CA PRO A 26 10.60 15.20 -10.06
C PRO A 26 10.17 16.65 -10.15
N PHE A 27 8.89 16.92 -10.46
CA PHE A 27 8.34 18.27 -10.46
C PHE A 27 8.43 18.92 -9.07
N ILE A 28 8.01 18.21 -8.02
CA ILE A 28 8.05 18.72 -6.64
C ILE A 28 9.50 18.85 -6.15
N VAL A 29 10.34 17.84 -6.40
CA VAL A 29 11.75 17.87 -5.97
C VAL A 29 12.52 19.01 -6.63
N LYS A 30 12.30 19.29 -7.92
CA LYS A 30 12.97 20.39 -8.62
C LYS A 30 12.47 21.78 -8.19
N THR A 31 11.21 21.89 -7.78
CA THR A 31 10.59 23.18 -7.40
C THR A 31 10.78 23.52 -5.92
N LEU A 32 10.58 22.56 -5.01
CA LEU A 32 10.71 22.75 -3.55
C LEU A 32 12.11 22.43 -3.01
N GLY A 33 12.88 21.62 -3.73
CA GLY A 33 14.13 21.05 -3.23
C GLY A 33 13.95 19.73 -2.48
N VAL A 34 15.05 19.00 -2.34
CA VAL A 34 15.09 17.63 -1.79
C VAL A 34 14.66 17.59 -0.32
N GLU A 35 15.12 18.55 0.48
CA GLU A 35 14.79 18.61 1.92
C GLU A 35 13.30 18.84 2.15
N ALA A 36 12.72 19.84 1.48
CA ALA A 36 11.31 20.15 1.56
C ALA A 36 10.42 18.99 1.09
N PHE A 37 10.85 18.24 0.05
CA PHE A 37 10.15 17.03 -0.38
C PHE A 37 10.09 15.95 0.71
N GLY A 38 11.16 15.78 1.50
CA GLY A 38 11.17 14.87 2.64
C GLY A 38 10.06 15.19 3.65
N PHE A 39 9.81 16.47 3.89
CA PHE A 39 8.76 16.92 4.81
C PHE A 39 7.33 16.69 4.30
N VAL A 40 7.11 16.57 2.98
CA VAL A 40 5.80 16.17 2.43
C VAL A 40 5.40 14.80 2.99
N HIS A 41 6.33 13.85 3.03
CA HIS A 41 6.07 12.51 3.54
C HIS A 41 6.16 12.44 5.08
N LEU A 42 7.11 13.14 5.70
CA LEU A 42 7.23 13.16 7.16
C LEU A 42 5.98 13.72 7.86
N THR A 43 5.43 14.83 7.35
CA THR A 43 4.20 15.42 7.88
C THR A 43 3.04 14.41 7.79
N GLN A 44 2.94 13.68 6.67
CA GLN A 44 1.97 12.61 6.51
C GLN A 44 2.20 11.44 7.48
N ASN A 45 3.45 11.07 7.77
CA ASN A 45 3.77 10.00 8.72
C ASN A 45 3.30 10.35 10.14
N VAL A 46 3.52 11.59 10.58
CA VAL A 46 3.05 12.07 11.89
C VAL A 46 1.53 11.94 12.00
N ILE A 47 0.80 12.35 10.97
CA ILE A 47 -0.67 12.23 10.93
C ILE A 47 -1.08 10.74 10.93
N ASN A 48 -0.40 9.90 10.14
CA ASN A 48 -0.72 8.48 10.03
C ASN A 48 -0.53 7.71 11.34
N TYR A 49 0.27 8.18 12.30
CA TYR A 49 0.35 7.55 13.62
C TYR A 49 -0.98 7.59 14.38
N PHE A 50 -1.82 8.61 14.16
CA PHE A 50 -3.15 8.69 14.76
C PHE A 50 -4.16 7.70 14.14
N SER A 51 -3.81 7.04 13.02
CA SER A 51 -4.67 6.02 12.39
C SER A 51 -4.96 4.81 13.28
N ILE A 52 -4.12 4.54 14.30
CA ILE A 52 -4.31 3.44 15.24
C ILE A 52 -5.69 3.52 15.90
N ILE A 53 -6.15 4.73 16.24
CA ILE A 53 -7.41 4.97 16.93
C ILE A 53 -8.59 4.82 15.97
N THR A 54 -8.44 5.31 14.74
CA THR A 54 -9.53 5.35 13.75
C THR A 54 -9.78 4.00 13.08
N VAL A 55 -8.73 3.19 12.90
CA VAL A 55 -8.81 1.86 12.25
C VAL A 55 -9.71 0.87 13.00
N ALA A 56 -9.81 0.97 14.34
CA ALA A 56 -10.72 0.13 15.13
C ALA A 56 -12.17 0.23 14.62
N LEU A 57 -12.58 1.42 14.19
CA LEU A 57 -13.95 1.68 13.77
C LEU A 57 -14.10 1.52 12.25
N SER A 58 -13.19 2.10 11.47
CA SER A 58 -13.29 2.13 10.00
C SER A 58 -13.07 0.77 9.33
N SER A 59 -12.26 -0.11 9.93
CA SER A 59 -11.95 -1.42 9.33
C SER A 59 -13.12 -2.41 9.33
N VAL A 60 -14.10 -2.21 10.20
CA VAL A 60 -15.20 -3.18 10.41
C VAL A 60 -16.55 -2.67 9.91
N VAL A 61 -16.80 -1.36 9.92
CA VAL A 61 -18.13 -0.80 9.62
C VAL A 61 -18.70 -1.28 8.29
N VAL A 62 -17.87 -1.31 7.22
CA VAL A 62 -18.30 -1.75 5.89
C VAL A 62 -18.79 -3.18 5.90
N ARG A 63 -18.09 -4.08 6.62
CA ARG A 63 -18.45 -5.49 6.73
C ARG A 63 -19.74 -5.67 7.54
N PHE A 64 -19.82 -5.07 8.72
CA PHE A 64 -20.99 -5.18 9.60
C PHE A 64 -22.25 -4.63 8.94
N PHE A 65 -22.15 -3.45 8.32
CA PHE A 65 -23.21 -2.89 7.49
C PHE A 65 -23.62 -3.86 6.38
N SER A 66 -22.66 -4.32 5.58
CA SER A 66 -22.95 -5.13 4.38
C SER A 66 -23.59 -6.46 4.74
N VAL A 67 -23.15 -7.11 5.83
CA VAL A 67 -23.75 -8.37 6.30
C VAL A 67 -25.20 -8.15 6.75
N ALA A 68 -25.47 -7.12 7.55
CA ALA A 68 -26.84 -6.80 8.00
C ALA A 68 -27.75 -6.44 6.81
N ALA A 69 -27.25 -5.63 5.87
CA ALA A 69 -27.99 -5.23 4.68
C ALA A 69 -28.33 -6.42 3.76
N HIS A 70 -27.40 -7.35 3.52
CA HIS A 70 -27.66 -8.56 2.73
C HIS A 70 -28.64 -9.53 3.41
N ARG A 71 -28.74 -9.50 4.73
CA ARG A 71 -29.75 -10.27 5.50
C ARG A 71 -31.14 -9.61 5.50
N GLY A 72 -31.30 -8.44 4.88
CA GLY A 72 -32.55 -7.68 4.92
C GLY A 72 -32.78 -6.90 6.22
N GLU A 73 -31.85 -6.94 7.18
CA GLU A 73 -31.93 -6.27 8.49
C GLU A 73 -31.61 -4.76 8.36
N ARG A 74 -32.45 -4.01 7.64
CA ARG A 74 -32.20 -2.59 7.30
C ARG A 74 -32.03 -1.67 8.50
N ASP A 75 -32.81 -1.85 9.57
CA ASP A 75 -32.68 -1.01 10.78
C ASP A 75 -31.34 -1.24 11.47
N LYS A 76 -30.88 -2.49 11.54
CA LYS A 76 -29.57 -2.82 12.10
C LYS A 76 -28.43 -2.29 11.23
N ALA A 77 -28.57 -2.36 9.91
CA ALA A 77 -27.63 -1.76 8.97
C ALA A 77 -27.54 -0.23 9.15
N ASN A 78 -28.69 0.45 9.26
CA ASN A 78 -28.77 1.89 9.55
C ASN A 78 -28.11 2.22 10.89
N ALA A 79 -28.32 1.40 11.91
CA ALA A 79 -27.70 1.58 13.22
C ALA A 79 -26.17 1.48 13.14
N TYR A 80 -25.59 0.52 12.40
CA TYR A 80 -24.13 0.43 12.25
C TYR A 80 -23.51 1.70 11.63
N ILE A 81 -24.08 2.24 10.55
CA ILE A 81 -23.56 3.46 9.92
C ILE A 81 -23.83 4.70 10.78
N SER A 82 -24.99 4.78 11.45
CA SER A 82 -25.31 5.92 12.33
C SER A 82 -24.38 5.97 13.55
N ASN A 83 -24.15 4.82 14.19
CA ASN A 83 -23.20 4.71 15.30
C ASN A 83 -21.76 4.97 14.84
N TYR A 84 -21.38 4.47 13.66
CA TYR A 84 -20.10 4.81 13.05
C TYR A 84 -19.92 6.32 12.91
N LEU A 85 -20.89 7.01 12.29
CA LEU A 85 -20.80 8.45 12.06
C LEU A 85 -20.73 9.22 13.38
N ALA A 86 -21.60 8.92 14.34
CA ALA A 86 -21.59 9.56 15.66
C ALA A 86 -20.26 9.34 16.41
N ALA A 87 -19.77 8.09 16.46
CA ALA A 87 -18.50 7.78 17.09
C ALA A 87 -17.32 8.42 16.35
N SER A 88 -17.35 8.48 15.01
CA SER A 88 -16.30 9.10 14.22
C SER A 88 -16.23 10.61 14.44
N VAL A 89 -17.36 11.30 14.61
CA VAL A 89 -17.41 12.72 14.96
C VAL A 89 -16.84 12.95 16.36
N LEU A 90 -17.25 12.14 17.35
CA LEU A 90 -16.72 12.21 18.72
C LEU A 90 -15.21 11.98 18.78
N ILE A 91 -14.73 10.91 18.14
CA ILE A 91 -13.30 10.59 18.06
C ILE A 91 -12.55 11.70 17.31
N SER A 92 -13.11 12.24 16.23
CA SER A 92 -12.47 13.34 15.50
C SER A 92 -12.32 14.59 16.37
N MET A 93 -13.34 14.95 17.14
CA MET A 93 -13.26 16.06 18.10
C MET A 93 -12.18 15.82 19.16
N LEU A 94 -12.09 14.60 19.69
CA LEU A 94 -11.03 14.22 20.65
C LEU A 94 -9.63 14.29 20.02
N LEU A 95 -9.49 13.91 18.75
CA LEU A 95 -8.22 13.88 18.03
C LEU A 95 -7.74 15.25 17.56
N LEU A 96 -8.63 16.25 17.44
CA LEU A 96 -8.26 17.60 16.99
C LEU A 96 -7.14 18.22 17.85
N LEU A 97 -7.23 18.08 19.17
CA LEU A 97 -6.27 18.67 20.11
C LEU A 97 -4.86 18.07 19.96
N PRO A 98 -4.65 16.73 20.05
CA PRO A 98 -3.31 16.17 19.87
C PRO A 98 -2.80 16.31 18.43
N LEU A 99 -3.66 16.30 17.41
CA LEU A 99 -3.27 16.58 16.03
C LEU A 99 -2.75 18.02 15.86
N ALA A 100 -3.49 19.02 16.37
CA ALA A 100 -3.04 20.41 16.36
C ALA A 100 -1.78 20.60 17.20
N GLY A 101 -1.72 19.98 18.39
CA GLY A 101 -0.54 20.00 19.25
C GLY A 101 0.70 19.45 18.56
N SER A 102 0.56 18.38 17.77
CA SER A 102 1.69 17.80 17.01
C SER A 102 2.31 18.78 16.03
N ALA A 103 1.54 19.71 15.47
CA ALA A 103 2.09 20.78 14.62
C ALA A 103 2.96 21.74 15.45
N PHE A 104 2.49 22.19 16.62
CA PHE A 104 3.24 23.15 17.44
C PHE A 104 4.53 22.58 18.03
N PHE A 105 4.56 21.30 18.38
CA PHE A 105 5.73 20.63 18.95
C PHE A 105 6.61 19.92 17.93
N ILE A 106 6.39 20.15 16.63
CA ILE A 106 7.04 19.36 15.59
C ILE A 106 8.56 19.51 15.57
N ASP A 107 9.08 20.68 15.93
CA ASP A 107 10.50 20.99 16.06
C ASP A 107 11.20 20.20 17.17
N ARG A 108 10.45 19.66 18.13
CA ARG A 108 10.98 18.74 19.16
C ARG A 108 10.92 17.28 18.75
N VAL A 109 10.07 16.95 17.78
CA VAL A 109 9.82 15.58 17.30
C VAL A 109 10.65 15.25 16.06
N MET A 110 11.03 16.27 15.27
CA MET A 110 11.77 16.13 14.03
C MET A 110 12.85 17.21 13.92
N ASN A 111 13.92 16.90 13.20
CA ASN A 111 14.93 17.88 12.84
C ASN A 111 14.44 18.71 11.65
N VAL A 112 13.77 19.83 11.95
CA VAL A 112 13.18 20.74 10.96
C VAL A 112 14.05 21.99 10.79
N PRO A 113 14.56 22.28 9.58
CA PRO A 113 15.25 23.54 9.32
C PRO A 113 14.35 24.74 9.62
N PRO A 114 14.85 25.82 10.26
CA PRO A 114 14.04 26.98 10.64
C PRO A 114 13.24 27.60 9.49
N ALA A 115 13.82 27.60 8.27
CA ALA A 115 13.18 28.12 7.07
C ALA A 115 11.92 27.33 6.65
N LEU A 116 11.84 26.04 6.98
CA LEU A 116 10.73 25.16 6.60
C LEU A 116 9.68 25.01 7.72
N LEU A 117 9.97 25.49 8.93
CA LEU A 117 9.16 25.22 10.12
C LEU A 117 7.71 25.65 9.95
N ALA A 118 7.46 26.87 9.45
CA ALA A 118 6.11 27.37 9.24
C ALA A 118 5.32 26.52 8.24
N ASP A 119 5.96 26.12 7.15
CA ASP A 119 5.35 25.30 6.10
C ASP A 119 5.05 23.88 6.59
N VAL A 120 5.94 23.28 7.40
CA VAL A 120 5.74 21.97 8.02
C VAL A 120 4.57 22.01 9.01
N ARG A 121 4.49 23.05 9.85
CA ARG A 121 3.38 23.22 10.80
C ARG A 121 2.04 23.32 10.09
N LEU A 122 1.95 24.17 9.06
CA LEU A 122 0.73 24.33 8.28
C LEU A 122 0.36 23.05 7.52
N SER A 123 1.36 22.31 7.01
CA SER A 123 1.15 21.00 6.37
C SER A 123 0.51 19.98 7.31
N ILE A 124 0.93 19.94 8.58
CA ILE A 124 0.36 19.03 9.59
C ILE A 124 -1.07 19.44 9.92
N LEU A 125 -1.36 20.73 10.07
CA LEU A 125 -2.73 21.20 10.36
C LEU A 125 -3.69 20.86 9.22
N ILE A 126 -3.32 21.17 7.97
CA ILE A 126 -4.14 20.85 6.80
C ILE A 126 -4.27 19.33 6.62
N GLY A 127 -3.17 18.60 6.78
CA GLY A 127 -3.17 17.15 6.70
C GLY A 127 -4.01 16.49 7.82
N SER A 128 -4.11 17.11 8.99
CA SER A 128 -4.98 16.67 10.08
C SER A 128 -6.47 16.84 9.73
N LEU A 129 -6.84 17.95 9.09
CA LEU A 129 -8.19 18.14 8.55
C LEU A 129 -8.51 17.12 7.47
N LEU A 130 -7.56 16.85 6.56
CA LEU A 130 -7.68 15.81 5.56
C LEU A 130 -7.89 14.43 6.21
N PHE A 131 -7.09 14.08 7.22
CA PHE A 131 -7.22 12.82 7.95
C PHE A 131 -8.59 12.68 8.62
N ILE A 132 -9.07 13.71 9.31
CA ILE A 132 -10.40 13.71 9.93
C ILE A 132 -11.50 13.55 8.87
N LEU A 133 -11.43 14.30 7.77
CA LEU A 133 -12.41 14.20 6.69
C LEU A 133 -12.45 12.78 6.12
N THR A 134 -11.29 12.20 5.79
CA THR A 134 -11.22 10.83 5.26
C THR A 134 -11.72 9.78 6.25
N PHE A 135 -11.48 9.97 7.55
CA PHE A 135 -12.01 9.11 8.61
C PHE A 135 -13.53 9.20 8.69
N LEU A 136 -14.12 10.39 8.74
CA LEU A 136 -15.58 10.57 8.75
C LEU A 136 -16.24 9.90 7.53
N MET A 137 -15.59 10.00 6.36
CA MET A 137 -16.14 9.52 5.10
C MET A 137 -15.96 8.03 4.86
N ALA A 138 -15.10 7.33 5.61
CA ALA A 138 -14.79 5.93 5.34
C ALA A 138 -16.02 5.00 5.45
N GLY A 139 -17.00 5.34 6.30
CA GLY A 139 -18.26 4.59 6.41
C GLY A 139 -19.09 4.58 5.12
N PHE A 140 -19.02 5.63 4.31
CA PHE A 140 -19.76 5.72 3.04
C PHE A 140 -19.22 4.77 1.96
N GLY A 141 -18.02 4.22 2.14
CA GLY A 141 -17.49 3.13 1.31
C GLY A 141 -18.35 1.86 1.38
N ALA A 142 -19.24 1.74 2.37
CA ALA A 142 -20.15 0.61 2.51
C ALA A 142 -21.14 0.49 1.34
N ALA A 143 -21.55 1.60 0.71
CA ALA A 143 -22.52 1.60 -0.38
C ALA A 143 -22.00 0.92 -1.66
N PRO A 144 -20.88 1.37 -2.27
CA PRO A 144 -20.29 0.68 -3.42
C PRO A 144 -19.95 -0.78 -3.13
N PHE A 145 -19.49 -1.08 -1.91
CA PHE A 145 -19.16 -2.45 -1.50
C PHE A 145 -20.40 -3.34 -1.45
N TYR A 146 -21.45 -2.91 -0.74
CA TYR A 146 -22.74 -3.61 -0.67
C TYR A 146 -23.34 -3.84 -2.06
N ALA A 147 -23.29 -2.83 -2.93
CA ALA A 147 -23.82 -2.93 -4.30
C ALA A 147 -22.96 -3.78 -5.26
N ASN A 148 -21.78 -4.26 -4.80
CA ASN A 148 -20.75 -4.89 -5.64
C ASN A 148 -20.35 -4.02 -6.86
N ARG A 149 -20.30 -2.70 -6.64
CA ARG A 149 -19.94 -1.66 -7.62
C ARG A 149 -18.66 -0.96 -7.21
N LEU A 150 -17.61 -1.73 -6.91
CA LEU A 150 -16.31 -1.23 -6.45
C LEU A 150 -15.66 -0.26 -7.45
N TYR A 151 -15.98 -0.37 -8.73
CA TYR A 151 -15.55 0.62 -9.73
C TYR A 151 -15.90 2.07 -9.35
N ILE A 152 -17.00 2.30 -8.62
CA ILE A 152 -17.39 3.64 -8.14
C ILE A 152 -16.33 4.17 -7.17
N THR A 153 -15.86 3.34 -6.24
CA THR A 153 -14.79 3.70 -5.30
C THR A 153 -13.51 4.03 -6.06
N SER A 154 -13.11 3.20 -7.02
CA SER A 154 -11.92 3.43 -7.85
C SER A 154 -12.03 4.72 -8.67
N SER A 155 -13.21 5.00 -9.24
CA SER A 155 -13.47 6.23 -10.00
C SER A 155 -13.40 7.48 -9.13
N ILE A 156 -13.96 7.45 -7.92
CA ILE A 156 -13.87 8.56 -6.96
C ILE A 156 -12.41 8.82 -6.59
N GLN A 157 -11.61 7.77 -6.32
CA GLN A 157 -10.18 7.90 -6.04
C GLN A 157 -9.39 8.48 -7.22
N ALA A 158 -9.72 8.07 -8.45
CA ALA A 158 -9.10 8.63 -9.64
C ALA A 158 -9.40 10.13 -9.79
N VAL A 159 -10.66 10.54 -9.59
CA VAL A 159 -11.07 11.95 -9.59
C VAL A 159 -10.34 12.74 -8.49
N GLN A 160 -10.28 12.19 -7.27
CA GLN A 160 -9.55 12.79 -6.15
C GLN A 160 -8.07 13.05 -6.50
N MET A 161 -7.41 12.08 -7.10
CA MET A 161 -6.00 12.19 -7.49
C MET A 161 -5.81 13.23 -8.60
N LEU A 162 -6.68 13.26 -9.61
CA LEU A 162 -6.63 14.25 -10.68
C LEU A 162 -6.80 15.67 -10.15
N ILE A 163 -7.79 15.91 -9.29
CA ILE A 163 -8.00 17.22 -8.66
C ILE A 163 -6.78 17.63 -7.86
N ARG A 164 -6.22 16.72 -7.04
CA ARG A 164 -5.01 16.99 -6.28
C ARG A 164 -3.87 17.43 -7.20
N VAL A 165 -3.60 16.71 -8.29
CA VAL A 165 -2.51 17.05 -9.22
C VAL A 165 -2.75 18.41 -9.87
N LEU A 166 -3.94 18.65 -10.42
CA LEU A 166 -4.31 19.91 -11.06
C LEU A 166 -4.21 21.09 -10.07
N SER A 167 -4.65 20.90 -8.82
CA SER A 167 -4.53 21.91 -7.77
C SER A 167 -3.08 22.18 -7.39
N VAL A 168 -2.20 21.17 -7.32
CA VAL A 168 -0.76 21.41 -7.09
C VAL A 168 -0.15 22.24 -8.22
N LEU A 169 -0.41 21.86 -9.48
CA LEU A 169 0.10 22.59 -10.64
C LEU A 169 -0.39 24.03 -10.67
N PHE A 170 -1.68 24.25 -10.41
CA PHE A 170 -2.27 25.58 -10.33
C PHE A 170 -1.66 26.41 -9.20
N LEU A 171 -1.55 25.86 -7.99
CA LEU A 171 -1.01 26.58 -6.83
C LEU A 171 0.46 26.97 -7.05
N PHE A 172 1.28 26.08 -7.62
CA PHE A 172 2.70 26.36 -7.89
C PHE A 172 2.90 27.32 -9.06
N ALA A 173 1.93 27.41 -9.98
CA ALA A 173 1.96 28.38 -11.07
C ALA A 173 1.56 29.79 -10.61
N CYS A 174 0.59 29.90 -9.71
CA CYS A 174 0.06 31.19 -9.26
C CYS A 174 0.77 31.75 -8.01
N PHE A 175 1.39 30.90 -7.19
CA PHE A 175 2.01 31.27 -5.92
C PHE A 175 3.40 30.66 -5.77
N ALA A 176 4.21 31.25 -4.90
CA ALA A 176 5.51 30.67 -4.55
C ALA A 176 5.31 29.22 -4.02
N PRO A 177 6.03 28.23 -4.58
CA PRO A 177 5.90 26.83 -4.16
C PRO A 177 6.24 26.64 -2.68
N LYS A 178 5.31 26.04 -1.93
CA LYS A 178 5.48 25.71 -0.50
C LYS A 178 4.94 24.32 -0.18
N ILE A 179 5.47 23.70 0.87
CA ILE A 179 5.13 22.31 1.26
C ILE A 179 3.62 22.17 1.55
N TRP A 180 3.03 23.12 2.27
CA TRP A 180 1.64 23.05 2.72
C TRP A 180 0.62 23.07 1.59
N GLN A 181 0.97 23.63 0.43
CA GLN A 181 0.11 23.67 -0.75
C GLN A 181 -0.20 22.25 -1.28
N ILE A 182 0.71 21.29 -1.10
CA ILE A 182 0.49 19.89 -1.48
C ILE A 182 -0.61 19.26 -0.63
N GLN A 183 -0.61 19.53 0.67
CA GLN A 183 -1.65 19.05 1.58
C GLN A 183 -2.98 19.78 1.36
N LEU A 184 -2.94 21.06 0.99
CA LEU A 184 -4.15 21.80 0.60
C LEU A 184 -4.79 21.21 -0.66
N ALA A 185 -3.98 20.92 -1.69
CA ALA A 185 -4.45 20.27 -2.90
C ALA A 185 -5.02 18.87 -2.62
N ALA A 186 -4.40 18.10 -1.72
CA ALA A 186 -4.92 16.81 -1.28
C ALA A 186 -6.26 16.94 -0.54
N LEU A 187 -6.41 17.98 0.31
CA LEU A 187 -7.67 18.30 0.98
C LEU A 187 -8.77 18.68 -0.01
N ALA A 188 -8.47 19.53 -1.01
CA ALA A 188 -9.42 19.91 -2.06
C ALA A 188 -9.94 18.69 -2.84
N GLY A 189 -9.03 17.79 -3.23
CA GLY A 189 -9.40 16.50 -3.83
C GLY A 189 -10.27 15.65 -2.91
N ALA A 190 -9.94 15.57 -1.62
CA ALA A 190 -10.70 14.80 -0.65
C ALA A 190 -12.09 15.37 -0.39
N VAL A 191 -12.28 16.69 -0.41
CA VAL A 191 -13.60 17.33 -0.31
C VAL A 191 -14.49 16.90 -1.47
N ILE A 192 -14.00 16.96 -2.71
CA ILE A 192 -14.77 16.52 -3.87
C ILE A 192 -15.05 15.00 -3.80
N ALA A 193 -14.07 14.20 -3.40
CA ALA A 193 -14.24 12.77 -3.18
C ALA A 193 -15.32 12.46 -2.13
N SER A 194 -15.40 13.28 -1.08
CA SER A 194 -16.39 13.17 -0.01
C SER A 194 -17.79 13.47 -0.52
N VAL A 195 -17.96 14.53 -1.32
CA VAL A 195 -19.23 14.86 -1.98
C VAL A 195 -19.69 13.72 -2.88
N LEU A 196 -18.80 13.20 -3.74
CA LEU A 196 -19.13 12.07 -4.61
C LEU A 196 -19.46 10.80 -3.83
N SER A 197 -18.70 10.50 -2.75
CA SER A 197 -18.94 9.34 -1.89
C SER A 197 -20.31 9.42 -1.24
N PHE A 198 -20.69 10.59 -0.71
CA PHE A 198 -22.02 10.81 -0.14
C PHE A 198 -23.14 10.71 -1.19
N TYR A 199 -22.94 11.32 -2.37
CA TYR A 199 -23.88 11.24 -3.48
C TYR A 199 -24.16 9.79 -3.89
N PHE A 200 -23.11 9.00 -4.14
CA PHE A 200 -23.28 7.58 -4.50
C PHE A 200 -23.81 6.75 -3.34
N PHE A 201 -23.47 7.08 -2.10
CA PHE A 201 -24.03 6.43 -0.94
C PHE A 201 -25.55 6.59 -0.87
N LYS A 202 -26.07 7.81 -1.01
CA LYS A 202 -27.52 8.07 -1.05
C LYS A 202 -28.21 7.46 -2.27
N LYS A 203 -27.54 7.45 -3.42
CA LYS A 203 -28.07 6.83 -4.65
C LYS A 203 -28.20 5.31 -4.53
N LEU A 204 -27.25 4.64 -3.88
CA LEU A 204 -27.23 3.17 -3.75
C LEU A 204 -28.01 2.68 -2.52
N ILE A 205 -28.10 3.50 -1.48
CA ILE A 205 -28.79 3.18 -0.23
C ILE A 205 -29.80 4.30 0.08
N PRO A 206 -30.88 4.44 -0.73
CA PRO A 206 -31.86 5.51 -0.53
C PRO A 206 -32.67 5.34 0.77
N TRP A 207 -32.75 4.11 1.27
CA TRP A 207 -33.44 3.77 2.52
C TRP A 207 -32.62 4.11 3.79
N PHE A 208 -31.36 4.54 3.65
CA PHE A 208 -30.60 5.00 4.80
C PHE A 208 -31.10 6.36 5.27
N SER A 209 -31.53 6.40 6.53
CA SER A 209 -31.84 7.62 7.27
C SER A 209 -31.03 7.64 8.55
N PHE A 210 -30.36 8.76 8.82
CA PHE A 210 -29.69 8.97 10.10
C PHE A 210 -30.75 9.34 11.13
N ARG A 211 -30.92 8.50 12.15
CA ARG A 211 -31.91 8.70 13.21
C ARG A 211 -31.21 8.60 14.56
N MET A 212 -31.35 9.61 15.41
CA MET A 212 -30.71 9.63 16.74
C MET A 212 -31.11 8.43 17.61
N LYS A 213 -32.33 7.92 17.43
CA LYS A 213 -32.82 6.71 18.11
C LYS A 213 -32.05 5.42 17.75
N ASP A 214 -31.36 5.40 16.61
CA ASP A 214 -30.57 4.24 16.18
C ASP A 214 -29.17 4.24 16.83
N LEU A 215 -28.81 5.31 17.55
CA LEU A 215 -27.56 5.39 18.31
C LEU A 215 -27.65 4.51 19.57
N SER A 216 -26.67 3.63 19.72
CA SER A 216 -26.59 2.69 20.81
C SER A 216 -25.14 2.49 21.22
N PHE A 217 -24.87 2.72 22.51
CA PHE A 217 -23.55 2.43 23.08
C PHE A 217 -23.17 0.95 22.88
N ARG A 218 -24.14 0.03 22.89
CA ARG A 218 -23.90 -1.40 22.64
C ARG A 218 -23.34 -1.64 21.24
N ILE A 219 -23.90 -1.00 20.21
CA ILE A 219 -23.46 -1.14 18.81
C ILE A 219 -22.09 -0.49 18.62
N SER A 220 -21.88 0.70 19.20
CA SER A 220 -20.56 1.35 19.17
C SER A 220 -19.48 0.48 19.83
N ARG A 221 -19.79 -0.13 20.98
CA ARG A 221 -18.90 -1.08 21.66
C ARG A 221 -18.63 -2.34 20.84
N GLU A 222 -19.65 -2.89 20.19
CA GLU A 222 -19.53 -4.05 19.30
C GLU A 222 -18.55 -3.77 18.13
N LEU A 223 -18.72 -2.62 17.46
CA LEU A 223 -17.82 -2.20 16.39
C LEU A 223 -16.37 -2.03 16.90
N PHE A 224 -16.19 -1.33 18.02
CA PHE A 224 -14.87 -1.07 18.57
C PHE A 224 -14.15 -2.35 19.00
N GLN A 225 -14.85 -3.27 19.69
CA GLN A 225 -14.29 -4.56 20.10
C GLN A 225 -13.92 -5.42 18.89
N ALA A 226 -14.74 -5.41 17.84
CA ALA A 226 -14.47 -6.17 16.63
C ALA A 226 -13.23 -5.66 15.87
N GLY A 227 -12.94 -4.35 15.92
CA GLY A 227 -11.78 -3.76 15.25
C GLY A 227 -10.55 -3.55 16.14
N ALA A 228 -10.61 -3.84 17.44
CA ALA A 228 -9.47 -3.65 18.35
C ALA A 228 -8.20 -4.40 17.88
N TRP A 229 -8.35 -5.63 17.36
CA TRP A 229 -7.23 -6.39 16.80
C TRP A 229 -6.68 -5.76 15.50
N SER A 230 -7.52 -5.09 14.71
CA SER A 230 -7.07 -4.31 13.56
C SER A 230 -6.17 -3.16 13.99
N SER A 231 -6.50 -2.47 15.10
CA SER A 231 -5.65 -1.42 15.67
C SER A 231 -4.31 -1.96 16.16
N VAL A 232 -4.29 -3.10 16.86
CA VAL A 232 -3.02 -3.74 17.28
C VAL A 232 -2.15 -4.07 16.07
N ASN A 233 -2.73 -4.63 15.02
CA ASN A 233 -2.01 -4.87 13.77
C ASN A 233 -1.52 -3.56 13.13
N GLN A 234 -2.32 -2.50 13.17
CA GLN A 234 -1.97 -1.18 12.62
C GLN A 234 -0.74 -0.60 13.32
N ILE A 235 -0.59 -0.76 14.65
CA ILE A 235 0.63 -0.36 15.36
C ILE A 235 1.84 -1.03 14.73
N GLY A 236 1.81 -2.35 14.60
CA GLY A 236 2.91 -3.09 13.98
C GLY A 236 3.19 -2.66 12.54
N VAL A 237 2.15 -2.41 11.73
CA VAL A 237 2.30 -1.88 10.36
C VAL A 237 2.97 -0.51 10.34
N LEU A 238 2.62 0.40 11.25
CA LEU A 238 3.24 1.73 11.33
C LEU A 238 4.72 1.64 11.72
N LEU A 239 5.07 0.74 12.64
CA LEU A 239 6.47 0.48 13.02
C LEU A 239 7.30 -0.10 11.86
N PHE A 240 6.66 -0.73 10.87
CA PHE A 240 7.33 -1.20 9.66
C PHE A 240 7.43 -0.17 8.55
N LEU A 241 6.39 0.64 8.36
CA LEU A 241 6.23 1.43 7.13
C LEU A 241 6.49 2.92 7.33
N GLN A 242 6.30 3.44 8.55
CA GLN A 242 6.38 4.88 8.80
C GLN A 242 7.63 5.29 9.58
N ILE A 243 8.28 4.33 10.26
CA ILE A 243 9.47 4.64 11.04
C ILE A 243 10.66 5.02 10.16
N ASP A 244 10.82 4.40 9.00
CA ASP A 244 12.02 4.53 8.16
C ASP A 244 12.37 5.99 7.88
N LEU A 245 11.39 6.79 7.47
CA LEU A 245 11.60 8.18 7.13
C LEU A 245 11.83 9.06 8.37
N LEU A 246 11.14 8.76 9.48
CA LEU A 246 11.33 9.46 10.74
C LEU A 246 12.73 9.19 11.31
N THR A 247 13.19 7.94 11.27
CA THR A 247 14.55 7.55 11.66
C THR A 247 15.58 8.24 10.75
N ALA A 248 15.35 8.29 9.44
CA ALA A 248 16.25 9.01 8.54
C ALA A 248 16.37 10.50 8.92
N ASN A 249 15.26 11.15 9.28
CA ASN A 249 15.28 12.56 9.68
C ASN A 249 15.97 12.76 11.03
N LEU A 250 15.63 11.95 12.04
CA LEU A 250 16.15 12.09 13.40
C LEU A 250 17.62 11.73 13.53
N VAL A 251 18.07 10.68 12.83
CA VAL A 251 19.44 10.16 12.94
C VAL A 251 20.38 10.79 11.91
N LEU A 252 19.89 11.07 10.70
CA LEU A 252 20.74 11.49 9.56
C LEU A 252 20.42 12.89 9.04
N GLY A 253 19.36 13.55 9.55
CA GLY A 253 18.97 14.91 9.20
C GLY A 253 18.03 15.03 7.99
N ALA A 254 17.62 16.27 7.72
CA ALA A 254 16.61 16.60 6.71
C ALA A 254 17.03 16.17 5.28
N SER A 255 18.27 16.42 4.88
CA SER A 255 18.77 16.08 3.53
C SER A 255 18.71 14.59 3.22
N ALA A 256 19.17 13.74 4.15
CA ALA A 256 19.13 12.29 4.00
C ALA A 256 17.67 11.78 3.93
N SER A 257 16.79 12.30 4.78
CA SER A 257 15.36 11.96 4.75
C SER A 257 14.70 12.38 3.44
N GLY A 258 15.07 13.54 2.87
CA GLY A 258 14.56 14.01 1.58
C GLY A 258 14.94 13.09 0.42
N LYS A 259 16.20 12.64 0.36
CA LYS A 259 16.65 11.65 -0.63
C LYS A 259 15.92 10.32 -0.47
N TYR A 260 15.74 9.86 0.77
CA TYR A 260 15.04 8.60 1.07
C TYR A 260 13.54 8.65 0.73
N ALA A 261 12.87 9.77 1.00
CA ALA A 261 11.47 9.98 0.67
C ALA A 261 11.20 9.82 -0.83
N ALA A 262 12.13 10.24 -1.70
CA ALA A 262 11.97 10.14 -3.15
C ALA A 262 11.90 8.68 -3.63
N ILE A 263 12.56 7.76 -2.93
CA ILE A 263 12.61 6.34 -3.33
C ILE A 263 11.60 5.46 -2.59
N ILE A 264 11.14 5.83 -1.39
CA ILE A 264 10.27 4.98 -0.57
C ILE A 264 8.90 4.69 -1.22
N GLN A 265 8.50 5.52 -2.19
CA GLN A 265 7.28 5.30 -2.95
C GLN A 265 7.31 3.98 -3.76
N PHE A 266 8.45 3.57 -4.32
CA PHE A 266 8.51 2.34 -5.12
C PHE A 266 8.26 1.06 -4.29
N PRO A 267 8.91 0.89 -3.12
CA PRO A 267 8.55 -0.15 -2.16
C PRO A 267 7.06 -0.16 -1.77
N LEU A 268 6.42 1.01 -1.65
CA LEU A 268 5.00 1.12 -1.31
C LEU A 268 4.10 0.71 -2.50
N LEU A 269 4.49 1.07 -3.72
CA LEU A 269 3.80 0.64 -4.95
C LEU A 269 3.87 -0.88 -5.15
N LEU A 270 5.04 -1.50 -4.91
CA LEU A 270 5.19 -2.96 -4.95
C LEU A 270 4.28 -3.65 -3.93
N ARG A 271 4.17 -3.11 -2.71
CA ARG A 271 3.25 -3.62 -1.67
C ARG A 271 1.79 -3.49 -2.09
N SER A 272 1.40 -2.36 -2.68
CA SER A 272 0.03 -2.12 -3.13
C SER A 272 -0.36 -3.08 -4.27
N LEU A 273 0.55 -3.30 -5.23
CA LEU A 273 0.38 -4.29 -6.29
C LEU A 273 0.23 -5.69 -5.72
N ALA A 274 1.12 -6.09 -4.80
CA ALA A 274 1.08 -7.39 -4.14
C ALA A 274 -0.26 -7.61 -3.40
N GLY A 275 -0.74 -6.60 -2.68
CA GLY A 275 -2.01 -6.70 -1.95
C GLY A 275 -3.22 -6.81 -2.86
N THR A 276 -3.23 -6.04 -3.96
CA THR A 276 -4.29 -6.08 -4.96
C THR A 276 -4.40 -7.48 -5.55
N VAL A 277 -3.26 -8.06 -5.98
CA VAL A 277 -3.19 -9.40 -6.55
C VAL A 277 -3.52 -10.46 -5.50
N ALA A 278 -2.97 -10.37 -4.29
CA ALA A 278 -3.22 -11.31 -3.20
C ALA A 278 -4.71 -11.43 -2.85
N SER A 279 -5.43 -10.30 -2.86
CA SER A 279 -6.87 -10.26 -2.53
C SER A 279 -7.74 -11.09 -3.47
N LEU A 280 -7.30 -11.32 -4.71
CA LEU A 280 -8.01 -12.14 -5.70
C LEU A 280 -8.05 -13.61 -5.31
N PHE A 281 -7.08 -14.08 -4.53
CA PHE A 281 -7.00 -15.48 -4.11
C PHE A 281 -7.86 -15.77 -2.87
N ALA A 282 -8.28 -14.74 -2.13
CA ALA A 282 -9.00 -14.89 -0.86
C ALA A 282 -10.32 -15.70 -0.96
N PRO A 283 -11.22 -15.48 -1.95
CA PRO A 283 -12.49 -16.20 -1.99
C PRO A 283 -12.34 -17.71 -2.17
N LEU A 284 -11.38 -18.15 -2.99
CA LEU A 284 -11.13 -19.57 -3.22
C LEU A 284 -10.46 -20.23 -2.02
N ILE A 285 -9.55 -19.54 -1.31
CA ILE A 285 -9.00 -20.02 -0.02
C ILE A 285 -10.14 -20.27 0.98
N THR A 286 -11.07 -19.31 1.12
CA THR A 286 -12.23 -19.46 1.99
C THR A 286 -13.15 -20.60 1.55
N SER A 287 -13.34 -20.80 0.24
CA SER A 287 -14.17 -21.87 -0.29
C SER A 287 -13.60 -23.28 -0.02
N TYR A 288 -12.29 -23.46 -0.22
CA TYR A 288 -11.63 -24.73 0.12
C TYR A 288 -11.73 -25.02 1.62
N TYR A 289 -11.47 -24.00 2.45
CA TYR A 289 -11.62 -24.11 3.90
C TYR A 289 -13.06 -24.48 4.32
N SER A 290 -14.08 -23.83 3.76
CA SER A 290 -15.48 -24.11 4.11
C SER A 290 -15.95 -25.50 3.69
N LYS A 291 -15.30 -26.10 2.69
CA LYS A 291 -15.59 -27.47 2.21
C LYS A 291 -14.78 -28.54 2.95
N GLY A 292 -13.86 -28.15 3.83
CA GLY A 292 -12.94 -29.08 4.49
C GLY A 292 -11.86 -29.67 3.57
N ASP A 293 -11.74 -29.18 2.33
CA ASP A 293 -10.75 -29.66 1.37
C ASP A 293 -9.39 -29.01 1.62
N MET A 294 -8.65 -29.60 2.57
CA MET A 294 -7.35 -29.10 3.02
C MET A 294 -6.24 -29.32 2.00
N ASP A 295 -6.25 -30.42 1.26
CA ASP A 295 -5.26 -30.68 0.20
C ASP A 295 -5.41 -29.67 -0.95
N GLY A 296 -6.66 -29.42 -1.35
CA GLY A 296 -7.01 -28.38 -2.31
C GLY A 296 -6.58 -26.99 -1.84
N LEU A 297 -6.79 -26.67 -0.56
CA LEU A 297 -6.34 -25.42 0.05
C LEU A 297 -4.82 -25.24 -0.06
N VAL A 298 -4.03 -26.26 0.30
CA VAL A 298 -2.57 -26.20 0.29
C VAL A 298 -2.00 -26.05 -1.13
N ASN A 299 -2.56 -26.80 -2.08
CA ASN A 299 -2.16 -26.73 -3.48
C ASN A 299 -2.50 -25.36 -4.08
N TYR A 300 -3.70 -24.86 -3.81
CA TYR A 300 -4.13 -23.54 -4.26
C TYR A 300 -3.33 -22.41 -3.62
N ALA A 301 -3.00 -22.51 -2.32
CA ALA A 301 -2.18 -21.54 -1.61
C ALA A 301 -0.76 -21.44 -2.20
N ASN A 302 -0.10 -22.57 -2.49
CA ASN A 302 1.20 -22.56 -3.16
C ASN A 302 1.13 -21.97 -4.57
N LYS A 303 0.05 -22.26 -5.32
CA LYS A 303 -0.20 -21.64 -6.62
C LYS A 303 -0.39 -20.13 -6.49
N ALA A 304 -1.13 -19.67 -5.47
CA ALA A 304 -1.33 -18.25 -5.20
C ALA A 304 -0.01 -17.54 -4.85
N VAL A 305 0.82 -18.13 -3.98
CA VAL A 305 2.17 -17.60 -3.66
C VAL A 305 3.02 -17.49 -4.91
N ARG A 306 3.02 -18.52 -5.76
CA ARG A 306 3.77 -18.51 -7.02
C ARG A 306 3.29 -17.41 -7.97
N LEU A 307 1.98 -17.34 -8.24
CA LEU A 307 1.43 -16.37 -9.19
C LEU A 307 1.60 -14.93 -8.69
N ASN A 308 1.41 -14.71 -7.39
CA ASN A 308 1.65 -13.41 -6.77
C ASN A 308 3.14 -13.02 -6.87
N GLY A 309 4.05 -13.94 -6.55
CA GLY A 309 5.49 -13.73 -6.69
C GLY A 309 5.93 -13.48 -8.13
N LEU A 310 5.42 -14.22 -9.11
CA LEU A 310 5.72 -14.02 -10.53
C LEU A 310 5.25 -12.65 -11.03
N LEU A 311 4.11 -12.15 -10.55
CA LEU A 311 3.67 -10.80 -10.93
C LEU A 311 4.56 -9.71 -10.33
N LEU A 312 5.16 -9.96 -9.16
CA LEU A 312 6.02 -9.01 -8.45
C LEU A 312 7.49 -9.08 -8.86
N ALA A 313 7.96 -10.23 -9.34
CA ALA A 313 9.34 -10.46 -9.73
C ALA A 313 9.82 -9.49 -10.79
N LEU A 314 9.02 -9.26 -11.85
CA LEU A 314 9.37 -8.32 -12.92
C LEU A 314 9.50 -6.86 -12.44
N PRO A 315 8.46 -6.22 -11.85
CA PRO A 315 8.58 -4.82 -11.44
C PRO A 315 9.67 -4.62 -10.38
N ALA A 316 9.89 -5.58 -9.48
CA ALA A 316 10.99 -5.49 -8.53
C ALA A 316 12.36 -5.64 -9.22
N ALA A 317 12.53 -6.57 -10.14
CA ALA A 317 13.78 -6.73 -10.89
C ALA A 317 14.09 -5.52 -11.79
N LEU A 318 13.08 -4.89 -12.38
CA LEU A 318 13.26 -3.63 -13.12
C LEU A 318 13.68 -2.48 -12.19
N LEU A 319 13.00 -2.35 -11.04
CA LEU A 319 13.31 -1.31 -10.05
C LEU A 319 14.68 -1.49 -9.40
N GLY A 320 15.09 -2.73 -9.16
CA GLY A 320 16.41 -3.06 -8.64
C GLY A 320 17.47 -2.98 -9.73
N GLY A 321 17.38 -3.83 -10.75
CA GLY A 321 18.40 -3.95 -11.78
C GLY A 321 18.65 -2.67 -12.58
N LEU A 322 17.64 -1.82 -12.84
CA LEU A 322 17.82 -0.57 -13.59
C LEU A 322 17.81 0.68 -12.69
N ALA A 323 17.96 0.56 -11.37
CA ALA A 323 17.76 1.68 -10.46
C ALA A 323 18.73 2.84 -10.70
N GLY A 324 20.01 2.57 -10.98
CA GLY A 324 21.03 3.60 -11.22
C GLY A 324 20.69 4.51 -12.40
N PRO A 325 20.55 3.96 -13.62
CA PRO A 325 20.12 4.74 -14.78
C PRO A 325 18.76 5.40 -14.58
N PHE A 326 17.78 4.67 -14.01
CA PHE A 326 16.45 5.20 -13.76
C PHE A 326 16.48 6.44 -12.86
N LEU A 327 17.13 6.39 -11.70
CA LEU A 327 17.22 7.52 -10.78
C LEU A 327 17.96 8.71 -11.39
N THR A 328 19.00 8.44 -12.19
CA THR A 328 19.78 9.47 -12.88
C THR A 328 18.93 10.22 -13.90
N ILE A 329 18.16 9.50 -14.72
CA ILE A 329 17.27 10.09 -15.73
C ILE A 329 16.07 10.80 -15.07
N TRP A 330 15.54 10.23 -13.99
CA TRP A 330 14.31 10.68 -13.36
C TRP A 330 14.51 11.90 -12.45
N LEU A 331 15.50 11.87 -11.55
CA LEU A 331 15.76 12.93 -10.55
C LEU A 331 17.09 13.65 -10.74
N GLY A 332 17.99 13.10 -11.54
CA GLY A 332 19.30 13.66 -11.82
C GLY A 332 20.46 12.89 -11.16
N PRO A 333 21.71 13.21 -11.52
CA PRO A 333 22.90 12.46 -11.10
C PRO A 333 23.11 12.36 -9.58
N SER A 334 22.62 13.34 -8.81
CA SER A 334 22.75 13.35 -7.34
C SER A 334 22.02 12.19 -6.64
N PHE A 335 21.03 11.59 -7.31
CA PHE A 335 20.26 10.44 -6.83
C PHE A 335 20.83 9.08 -7.25
N SER A 336 21.84 9.04 -8.13
CA SER A 336 22.50 7.79 -8.53
C SER A 336 23.14 7.05 -7.35
N SER A 337 23.71 7.80 -6.40
CA SER A 337 24.37 7.27 -5.20
C SER A 337 23.46 6.47 -4.25
N ILE A 338 22.14 6.67 -4.33
CA ILE A 338 21.16 5.94 -3.50
C ILE A 338 20.50 4.76 -4.23
N ALA A 339 20.89 4.50 -5.48
CA ALA A 339 20.40 3.34 -6.25
C ALA A 339 20.54 2.01 -5.49
N PRO A 340 21.63 1.75 -4.74
CA PRO A 340 21.73 0.53 -3.95
C PRO A 340 20.62 0.30 -2.91
N LEU A 341 19.97 1.35 -2.42
CA LEU A 341 18.82 1.21 -1.51
C LEU A 341 17.62 0.57 -2.23
N LEU A 342 17.40 0.94 -3.49
CA LEU A 342 16.39 0.29 -4.34
C LEU A 342 16.76 -1.16 -4.65
N TYR A 343 18.05 -1.49 -4.74
CA TYR A 343 18.49 -2.88 -4.90
C TYR A 343 18.04 -3.74 -3.73
N ILE A 344 18.32 -3.26 -2.50
CA ILE A 344 17.94 -3.97 -1.28
C ILE A 344 16.42 -4.10 -1.18
N HIS A 345 15.68 -3.02 -1.42
CA HIS A 345 14.22 -3.05 -1.42
C HIS A 345 13.65 -4.06 -2.42
N ALA A 346 14.13 -4.04 -3.67
CA ALA A 346 13.72 -4.98 -4.70
C ALA A 346 13.97 -6.44 -4.28
N GLY A 347 15.17 -6.73 -3.77
CA GLY A 347 15.58 -8.07 -3.37
C GLY A 347 14.68 -8.67 -2.29
N TYR A 348 14.51 -7.98 -1.15
CA TYR A 348 13.73 -8.56 -0.05
C TYR A 348 12.22 -8.55 -0.32
N LEU A 349 11.70 -7.57 -1.06
CA LEU A 349 10.26 -7.44 -1.29
C LEU A 349 9.72 -8.54 -2.20
N VAL A 350 10.48 -8.99 -3.21
CA VAL A 350 10.06 -10.14 -4.04
C VAL A 350 9.80 -11.36 -3.16
N VAL A 351 10.71 -11.65 -2.23
CA VAL A 351 10.59 -12.79 -1.33
C VAL A 351 9.47 -12.57 -0.32
N SER A 352 9.45 -11.41 0.32
CA SER A 352 8.53 -11.08 1.41
C SER A 352 7.07 -11.00 0.94
N LEU A 353 6.81 -10.34 -0.19
CA LEU A 353 5.45 -10.06 -0.67
C LEU A 353 4.81 -11.25 -1.39
N ALA A 354 5.59 -12.17 -1.93
CA ALA A 354 5.06 -13.38 -2.56
C ALA A 354 4.17 -14.19 -1.62
N PHE A 355 4.45 -14.21 -0.31
CA PHE A 355 3.69 -14.95 0.71
C PHE A 355 2.38 -14.28 1.16
N MET A 356 2.07 -13.07 0.68
CA MET A 356 0.88 -12.31 1.09
C MET A 356 -0.46 -13.07 0.94
N PRO A 357 -0.68 -13.94 -0.09
CA PRO A 357 -1.91 -14.73 -0.18
C PRO A 357 -2.15 -15.64 1.04
N LEU A 358 -1.10 -16.08 1.73
CA LEU A 358 -1.22 -16.93 2.91
C LEU A 358 -1.89 -16.21 4.10
N PHE A 359 -1.94 -14.87 4.08
CA PHE A 359 -2.60 -14.09 5.13
C PHE A 359 -4.11 -14.37 5.18
N TYR A 360 -4.69 -14.80 4.07
CA TYR A 360 -6.10 -15.18 4.01
C TYR A 360 -6.37 -16.54 4.65
N ILE A 361 -5.37 -17.40 4.81
CA ILE A 361 -5.54 -18.71 5.47
C ILE A 361 -5.79 -18.52 6.96
N TRP A 362 -4.93 -17.79 7.68
CA TRP A 362 -5.20 -17.55 9.10
C TRP A 362 -6.43 -16.67 9.34
N THR A 363 -6.88 -15.94 8.32
CA THR A 363 -8.16 -15.23 8.36
C THR A 363 -9.33 -16.20 8.25
N ALA A 364 -9.28 -17.17 7.33
CA ALA A 364 -10.29 -18.23 7.22
C ALA A 364 -10.36 -19.10 8.49
N PHE A 365 -9.21 -19.41 9.08
CA PHE A 365 -9.10 -20.15 10.35
C PHE A 365 -9.44 -19.31 11.60
N ASN A 366 -9.72 -18.01 11.46
CA ASN A 366 -9.94 -17.08 12.57
C ASN A 366 -8.79 -17.06 13.61
N LYS A 367 -7.53 -17.23 13.16
CA LYS A 367 -6.33 -17.29 14.00
C LYS A 367 -5.42 -16.07 13.79
N GLN A 368 -6.01 -14.86 13.84
CA GLN A 368 -5.34 -13.58 13.57
C GLN A 368 -4.54 -13.00 14.74
N LYS A 369 -4.82 -13.43 15.99
CA LYS A 369 -4.17 -12.94 17.21
C LYS A 369 -2.64 -13.10 17.16
N THR A 370 -2.13 -14.28 16.80
CA THR A 370 -0.69 -14.54 16.76
C THR A 370 0.02 -13.73 15.67
N PRO A 371 -0.47 -13.66 14.41
CA PRO A 371 0.09 -12.76 13.40
C PRO A 371 0.13 -11.28 13.81
N ALA A 372 -0.90 -10.79 14.53
CA ALA A 372 -0.93 -9.41 15.01
C ALA A 372 0.18 -9.14 16.03
N ILE A 373 0.35 -10.05 17.01
CA ILE A 373 1.42 -9.94 18.03
C ILE A 373 2.80 -10.01 17.39
N VAL A 374 3.02 -10.96 16.46
CA VAL A 374 4.32 -11.08 15.76
C VAL A 374 4.61 -9.86 14.90
N THR A 375 3.60 -9.28 14.26
CA THR A 375 3.74 -8.03 13.49
C THR A 375 4.14 -6.86 14.40
N LEU A 376 3.58 -6.77 15.61
CA LEU A 376 3.97 -5.76 16.60
C LEU A 376 5.41 -5.95 17.07
N LEU A 377 5.77 -7.18 17.48
CA LEU A 377 7.11 -7.50 18.00
C LEU A 377 8.19 -7.27 16.94
N LEU A 378 7.99 -7.77 15.71
CA LEU A 378 8.95 -7.56 14.63
C LEU A 378 8.96 -6.12 14.11
N GLY A 379 7.85 -5.38 14.27
CA GLY A 379 7.84 -3.94 14.06
C GLY A 379 8.73 -3.20 15.08
N ALA A 380 8.67 -3.59 16.36
CA ALA A 380 9.56 -3.04 17.38
C ALA A 380 11.03 -3.39 17.10
N VAL A 381 11.32 -4.63 16.69
CA VAL A 381 12.65 -5.04 16.22
C VAL A 381 13.11 -4.20 15.03
N ASN A 382 12.21 -3.89 14.08
CA ASN A 382 12.52 -3.00 12.96
C ASN A 382 12.98 -1.62 13.44
N VAL A 383 12.30 -1.01 14.41
CA VAL A 383 12.70 0.30 14.96
C VAL A 383 14.07 0.24 15.61
N VAL A 384 14.30 -0.77 16.46
CA VAL A 384 15.59 -0.94 17.15
C VAL A 384 16.72 -1.13 16.14
N LEU A 385 16.53 -2.00 15.15
CA LEU A 385 17.50 -2.21 14.08
C LEU A 385 17.71 -0.95 13.24
N ALA A 386 16.64 -0.23 12.88
CA ALA A 386 16.74 0.97 12.05
C ALA A 386 17.58 2.04 12.75
N VAL A 387 17.36 2.28 14.04
CA VAL A 387 18.13 3.27 14.82
C VAL A 387 19.58 2.81 15.03
N THR A 388 19.79 1.55 15.45
CA THR A 388 21.13 1.02 15.76
C THR A 388 22.02 0.87 14.53
N LEU A 389 21.45 0.40 13.40
CA LEU A 389 22.20 0.23 12.16
C LEU A 389 22.48 1.56 11.46
N SER A 390 21.52 2.51 11.48
CA SER A 390 21.71 3.79 10.80
C SER A 390 22.64 4.76 11.54
N GLY A 391 22.57 4.81 12.88
CA GLY A 391 23.37 5.69 13.71
C GLY A 391 24.65 5.02 14.22
N PRO A 392 24.59 4.25 15.34
CA PRO A 392 25.76 3.63 15.97
C PRO A 392 26.63 2.76 15.06
N ALA A 393 26.04 1.99 14.13
CA ALA A 393 26.80 1.18 13.18
C ALA A 393 27.28 1.96 11.94
N HIS A 394 26.96 3.25 11.85
CA HIS A 394 27.34 4.16 10.77
C HIS A 394 26.96 3.71 9.35
N LEU A 395 25.93 2.86 9.20
CA LEU A 395 25.45 2.42 7.87
C LEU A 395 24.53 3.45 7.20
N GLY A 396 24.17 4.55 7.89
CA GLY A 396 23.33 5.60 7.34
C GLY A 396 22.00 5.06 6.81
N LEU A 397 21.61 5.49 5.59
CA LEU A 397 20.36 5.05 4.96
C LEU A 397 20.31 3.54 4.70
N TYR A 398 21.45 2.88 4.49
CA TYR A 398 21.52 1.44 4.31
C TYR A 398 21.05 0.70 5.57
N GLY A 399 21.41 1.22 6.75
CA GLY A 399 20.99 0.64 8.03
C GLY A 399 19.46 0.59 8.18
N ILE A 400 18.78 1.66 7.74
CA ILE A 400 17.30 1.75 7.77
C ILE A 400 16.69 0.71 6.81
N THR A 401 17.18 0.65 5.57
CA THR A 401 16.65 -0.29 4.58
C THR A 401 16.92 -1.75 4.97
N LEU A 402 18.10 -2.05 5.53
CA LEU A 402 18.47 -3.38 6.00
C LEU A 402 17.62 -3.82 7.21
N ALA A 403 17.34 -2.91 8.15
CA ALA A 403 16.43 -3.19 9.27
C ALA A 403 15.04 -3.64 8.77
N GLY A 404 14.50 -2.91 7.79
CA GLY A 404 13.23 -3.25 7.15
C GLY A 404 13.29 -4.59 6.42
N ALA A 405 14.38 -4.85 5.70
CA ALA A 405 14.59 -6.10 4.98
C ALA A 405 14.62 -7.31 5.92
N VAL A 406 15.45 -7.28 6.96
CA VAL A 406 15.59 -8.36 7.95
C VAL A 406 14.26 -8.62 8.63
N SER A 407 13.60 -7.57 9.13
CA SER A 407 12.37 -7.70 9.90
C SER A 407 11.19 -8.22 9.05
N LEU A 408 11.09 -7.79 7.78
CA LEU A 408 10.03 -8.25 6.88
C LEU A 408 10.30 -9.63 6.27
N ILE A 409 11.55 -10.04 6.09
CA ILE A 409 11.91 -11.42 5.75
C ILE A 409 11.50 -12.34 6.91
N LEU A 410 11.87 -11.99 8.14
CA LEU A 410 11.53 -12.78 9.32
C LEU A 410 10.01 -12.91 9.50
N LYS A 411 9.25 -11.83 9.28
CA LYS A 411 7.79 -11.85 9.36
C LYS A 411 7.13 -12.65 8.22
N ASN A 412 7.43 -12.29 6.97
CA ASN A 412 6.63 -12.76 5.84
C ASN A 412 7.23 -13.99 5.16
N ALA A 413 8.55 -14.10 5.07
CA ALA A 413 9.18 -15.24 4.41
C ALA A 413 9.40 -16.42 5.36
N ILE A 414 9.60 -16.17 6.66
CA ILE A 414 9.86 -17.21 7.66
C ILE A 414 8.59 -17.49 8.49
N PHE A 415 8.13 -16.53 9.29
CA PHE A 415 7.02 -16.76 10.23
C PHE A 415 5.71 -17.16 9.52
N THR A 416 5.34 -16.46 8.44
CA THR A 416 4.06 -16.69 7.74
C THR A 416 3.88 -18.14 7.24
N PRO A 417 4.76 -18.71 6.40
CA PRO A 417 4.59 -20.10 5.93
C PRO A 417 4.71 -21.12 7.07
N LEU A 418 5.56 -20.88 8.08
CA LEU A 418 5.67 -21.77 9.25
C LEU A 418 4.40 -21.77 10.10
N TYR A 419 3.83 -20.59 10.34
CA TYR A 419 2.59 -20.44 11.09
C TYR A 419 1.42 -21.06 10.34
N VAL A 420 1.35 -20.85 9.03
CA VAL A 420 0.33 -21.46 8.16
C VAL A 420 0.46 -23.00 8.17
N SER A 421 1.67 -23.53 8.13
CA SER A 421 1.92 -24.97 8.30
C SER A 421 1.39 -25.48 9.65
N ARG A 422 1.66 -24.75 10.74
CA ARG A 422 1.18 -25.11 12.08
C ARG A 422 -0.34 -25.10 12.21
N ILE A 423 -1.03 -24.12 11.64
CA ILE A 423 -2.51 -24.04 11.76
C ILE A 423 -3.23 -25.04 10.86
N THR A 424 -2.61 -25.45 9.75
CA THR A 424 -3.18 -26.41 8.79
C THR A 424 -2.80 -27.87 9.10
N GLY A 425 -1.77 -28.10 9.93
CA GLY A 425 -1.27 -29.43 10.27
C GLY A 425 -0.28 -30.03 9.26
N TYR A 426 0.10 -29.27 8.21
CA TYR A 426 1.01 -29.73 7.17
C TYR A 426 2.48 -29.53 7.55
N LYS A 427 3.38 -30.24 6.85
CA LYS A 427 4.83 -30.12 7.05
C LYS A 427 5.32 -28.69 6.73
N LYS A 428 6.28 -28.21 7.55
CA LYS A 428 6.82 -26.83 7.52
C LYS A 428 7.30 -26.35 6.13
N HIS A 429 7.82 -27.27 5.29
CA HIS A 429 8.40 -26.94 3.99
C HIS A 429 7.35 -26.81 2.86
N VAL A 430 6.09 -27.19 3.09
CA VAL A 430 5.11 -27.33 2.00
C VAL A 430 4.76 -25.98 1.37
N PHE A 431 4.65 -24.92 2.17
CA PHE A 431 4.30 -23.58 1.67
C PHE A 431 5.49 -22.82 1.07
N PHE A 432 6.71 -23.33 1.18
CA PHE A 432 7.90 -22.77 0.53
C PHE A 432 8.04 -23.19 -0.94
N LYS A 433 7.30 -24.20 -1.39
CA LYS A 433 7.39 -24.66 -2.78
C LYS A 433 6.97 -23.57 -3.78
N GLY A 434 5.99 -22.74 -3.41
CA GLY A 434 5.49 -21.67 -4.27
C GLY A 434 6.50 -20.58 -4.61
N ILE A 435 7.51 -20.33 -3.76
CA ILE A 435 8.44 -19.19 -3.94
C ILE A 435 9.62 -19.47 -4.89
N ILE A 436 9.98 -20.74 -5.09
CA ILE A 436 11.18 -21.12 -5.87
C ILE A 436 11.13 -20.56 -7.29
N GLY A 437 9.99 -20.74 -7.97
CA GLY A 437 9.77 -20.22 -9.32
C GLY A 437 9.93 -18.69 -9.41
N PRO A 438 9.16 -17.90 -8.66
CA PRO A 438 9.27 -16.44 -8.62
C PRO A 438 10.67 -15.93 -8.32
N LEU A 439 11.38 -16.56 -7.38
CA LEU A 439 12.73 -16.17 -7.03
C LEU A 439 13.68 -16.40 -8.21
N SER A 440 13.62 -17.56 -8.85
CA SER A 440 14.43 -17.84 -10.05
C SER A 440 14.15 -16.85 -11.19
N ALA A 441 12.87 -16.48 -11.40
CA ALA A 441 12.46 -15.52 -12.42
C ALA A 441 12.93 -14.09 -12.10
N ALA A 442 12.91 -13.68 -10.82
CA ALA A 442 13.41 -12.37 -10.39
C ALA A 442 14.94 -12.27 -10.55
N VAL A 443 15.68 -13.31 -10.14
CA VAL A 443 17.14 -13.37 -10.31
C VAL A 443 17.51 -13.34 -11.79
N PHE A 444 16.79 -14.09 -12.62
CA PHE A 444 16.99 -14.05 -14.07
C PHE A 444 16.75 -12.65 -14.65
N ALA A 445 15.60 -12.02 -14.34
CA ALA A 445 15.32 -10.67 -14.84
C ALA A 445 16.37 -9.65 -14.38
N TRP A 446 16.84 -9.75 -13.14
CA TRP A 446 17.90 -8.90 -12.64
C TRP A 446 19.21 -9.10 -13.42
N ALA A 447 19.62 -10.36 -13.63
CA ALA A 447 20.82 -10.66 -14.41
C ALA A 447 20.74 -10.10 -15.83
N VAL A 448 19.57 -10.13 -16.46
CA VAL A 448 19.34 -9.50 -17.78
C VAL A 448 19.47 -7.98 -17.70
N CYS A 449 18.98 -7.32 -16.64
CA CYS A 449 19.17 -5.87 -16.45
C CYS A 449 20.66 -5.50 -16.37
N GLU A 450 21.46 -6.25 -15.61
CA GLU A 450 22.91 -6.02 -15.47
C GLU A 450 23.64 -6.29 -16.80
N ALA A 451 23.30 -7.37 -17.50
CA ALA A 451 23.88 -7.71 -18.79
C ALA A 451 23.60 -6.61 -19.84
N ILE A 452 22.39 -6.05 -19.87
CA ILE A 452 22.05 -4.94 -20.77
C ILE A 452 22.89 -3.70 -20.45
N GLN A 453 23.07 -3.36 -19.17
CA GLN A 453 23.89 -2.21 -18.77
C GLN A 453 25.36 -2.36 -19.08
N PHE A 454 25.87 -3.60 -19.14
CA PHE A 454 27.24 -3.87 -19.57
C PHE A 454 27.46 -3.59 -21.06
N VAL A 455 26.44 -3.82 -21.90
CA VAL A 455 26.53 -3.70 -23.36
C VAL A 455 26.03 -2.36 -23.89
N VAL A 456 25.01 -1.79 -23.24
CA VAL A 456 24.29 -0.59 -23.70
C VAL A 456 24.33 0.47 -22.61
N LYS A 457 24.81 1.67 -22.98
CA LYS A 457 24.72 2.84 -22.12
C LYS A 457 23.28 3.34 -22.05
N ILE A 458 22.73 3.42 -20.84
CA ILE A 458 21.37 3.91 -20.58
C ILE A 458 21.45 5.35 -20.07
N ASP A 459 21.18 6.30 -20.96
CA ASP A 459 21.34 7.75 -20.75
C ASP A 459 20.06 8.56 -20.95
N GLY A 460 18.97 7.95 -21.43
CA GLY A 460 17.71 8.64 -21.68
C GLY A 460 16.49 7.74 -21.53
N TRP A 461 15.30 8.36 -21.57
CA TRP A 461 14.03 7.63 -21.43
C TRP A 461 13.83 6.57 -22.52
N ALA A 462 14.25 6.84 -23.76
CA ALA A 462 14.13 5.88 -24.85
C ALA A 462 14.98 4.62 -24.61
N SER A 463 16.26 4.78 -24.23
CA SER A 463 17.15 3.66 -23.93
C SER A 463 16.70 2.90 -22.67
N LEU A 464 16.19 3.60 -21.66
CA LEU A 464 15.62 2.97 -20.46
C LEU A 464 14.35 2.16 -20.77
N ILE A 465 13.43 2.70 -21.56
CA ILE A 465 12.20 2.01 -21.96
C ILE A 465 12.54 0.80 -22.84
N ALA A 466 13.48 0.93 -23.78
CA ALA A 466 13.94 -0.18 -24.61
C ALA A 466 14.57 -1.31 -23.76
N ALA A 467 15.41 -0.97 -22.79
CA ALA A 467 15.97 -1.93 -21.85
C ALA A 467 14.86 -2.62 -21.04
N GLY A 468 13.92 -1.85 -20.48
CA GLY A 468 12.79 -2.39 -19.71
C GLY A 468 11.88 -3.31 -20.53
N MET A 469 11.60 -2.98 -21.80
CA MET A 469 10.84 -3.84 -22.71
C MET A 469 11.59 -5.14 -23.03
N THR A 470 12.90 -5.04 -23.24
CA THR A 470 13.77 -6.21 -23.50
C THR A 470 13.77 -7.15 -22.31
N VAL A 471 14.04 -6.64 -21.10
CA VAL A 471 13.97 -7.41 -19.84
C VAL A 471 12.60 -8.05 -19.67
N SER A 472 11.53 -7.30 -19.92
CA SER A 472 10.15 -7.80 -19.79
C SER A 472 9.86 -8.95 -20.77
N CYS A 473 10.37 -8.87 -21.99
CA CYS A 473 10.25 -9.92 -22.99
C CYS A 473 11.04 -11.18 -22.59
N CYS A 474 12.31 -11.02 -22.22
CA CYS A 474 13.15 -12.11 -21.70
C CYS A 474 12.51 -12.77 -20.48
N TYR A 475 12.01 -11.98 -19.54
CA TYR A 475 11.31 -12.45 -18.35
C TYR A 475 10.05 -13.23 -18.71
N ALA A 476 9.22 -12.73 -19.62
CA ALA A 476 7.99 -13.40 -20.04
C ALA A 476 8.30 -14.76 -20.69
N VAL A 477 9.32 -14.84 -21.54
CA VAL A 477 9.78 -16.10 -22.14
C VAL A 477 10.29 -17.05 -21.07
N PHE A 478 11.16 -16.60 -20.17
CA PHE A 478 11.70 -17.42 -19.08
C PHE A 478 10.60 -17.95 -18.16
N ALA A 479 9.71 -17.08 -17.70
CA ALA A 479 8.59 -17.44 -16.84
C ALA A 479 7.66 -18.45 -17.54
N PHE A 480 7.33 -18.22 -18.81
CA PHE A 480 6.49 -19.12 -19.60
C PHE A 480 7.15 -20.50 -19.84
N MET A 481 8.44 -20.53 -20.17
CA MET A 481 9.15 -21.75 -20.56
C MET A 481 9.65 -22.58 -19.38
N LEU A 482 10.03 -21.96 -18.26
CA LEU A 482 10.72 -22.65 -17.17
C LEU A 482 9.94 -22.63 -15.84
N VAL A 483 9.07 -21.65 -15.60
CA VAL A 483 8.41 -21.49 -14.30
C VAL A 483 6.93 -21.89 -14.31
N CYS A 484 6.18 -21.50 -15.35
CA CYS A 484 4.76 -21.82 -15.47
C CYS A 484 4.53 -23.32 -15.66
N THR A 485 3.47 -23.86 -15.05
CA THR A 485 3.07 -25.27 -15.25
C THR A 485 2.49 -25.50 -16.64
N LYS A 486 2.43 -26.76 -17.07
CA LYS A 486 1.78 -27.15 -18.33
C LYS A 486 0.35 -26.62 -18.43
N GLU A 487 -0.43 -26.73 -17.36
CA GLU A 487 -1.81 -26.22 -17.28
C GLU A 487 -1.87 -24.69 -17.47
N GLU A 488 -0.97 -23.94 -16.83
CA GLU A 488 -0.92 -22.49 -16.93
C GLU A 488 -0.54 -22.05 -18.35
N ARG A 489 0.45 -22.72 -18.96
CA ARG A 489 0.83 -22.47 -20.36
C ARG A 489 -0.35 -22.74 -21.30
N GLN A 490 -1.07 -23.85 -21.11
CA GLN A 490 -2.25 -24.16 -21.92
C GLN A 490 -3.36 -23.11 -21.76
N LEU A 491 -3.56 -22.58 -20.55
CA LEU A 491 -4.57 -21.55 -20.29
C LEU A 491 -4.20 -20.22 -20.96
N VAL A 492 -2.92 -19.85 -20.92
CA VAL A 492 -2.37 -18.69 -21.64
C VAL A 492 -2.52 -18.86 -23.15
N LEU A 493 -2.11 -20.01 -23.71
CA LEU A 493 -2.22 -20.31 -25.14
C LEU A 493 -3.68 -20.35 -25.62
N LYS A 494 -4.61 -20.91 -24.83
CA LYS A 494 -6.05 -20.88 -25.13
C LYS A 494 -6.57 -19.45 -25.22
N ARG A 495 -6.17 -18.56 -24.31
CA ARG A 495 -6.55 -17.14 -24.39
C ARG A 495 -5.99 -16.48 -25.65
N PHE A 496 -4.70 -16.64 -25.95
CA PHE A 496 -4.09 -16.06 -27.17
C PHE A 496 -4.76 -16.54 -28.47
N ARG A 497 -5.16 -17.82 -28.56
CA ARG A 497 -5.90 -18.35 -29.70
C ARG A 497 -7.29 -17.72 -29.83
N LYS A 498 -7.98 -17.48 -28.69
CA LYS A 498 -9.28 -16.83 -28.67
C LYS A 498 -9.21 -15.35 -29.07
N THR A 499 -8.14 -14.65 -28.70
CA THR A 499 -7.91 -13.26 -29.14
C THR A 499 -7.58 -13.18 -30.63
N LYS A 500 -6.78 -14.11 -31.17
CA LYS A 500 -6.51 -14.17 -32.62
C LYS A 500 -7.76 -14.53 -33.45
N GLY A 501 -8.64 -15.38 -32.93
CA GLY A 501 -9.93 -15.67 -33.57
C GLY A 501 -10.93 -14.52 -33.56
N ALA A 502 -10.78 -13.54 -32.66
CA ALA A 502 -11.62 -12.33 -32.59
C ALA A 502 -11.08 -11.14 -33.37
N VAL A 503 -9.89 -11.24 -33.96
CA VAL A 503 -9.28 -10.24 -34.87
C VAL A 503 -9.46 -10.63 -36.34
N ASN A 504 -9.99 -11.84 -36.60
CA ASN A 504 -10.28 -12.36 -37.95
C ASN A 504 -11.80 -12.48 -38.24
N LEU A 505 -12.62 -11.67 -37.58
CA LEU A 505 -14.03 -11.40 -37.89
C LEU A 505 -14.19 -9.88 -37.90
#